data_AF-A0A382UM51-F1
#
_entry.id   AF-A0A382UM51-F1
#
_cell.length_a   1.000
_cell.length_b   1.000
_cell.length_c   1.000
_cell.angle_alpha   90.00
_cell.angle_beta   90.00
_cell.angle_gamma   90.00
#
_symmetry.space_group_name_H-M   'P 1'
#
loop_
_entity.id
_entity.type
_entity.pdbx_description
1 polymer ?
#
loop_
_entity_poly.entity_id
_entity_poly.type
_entity_poly.pdbx_seq_one_letter_code
_entity_poly.pdbx_strand_id
1 'polypeptide(L)' 'MNKLHNLDRKQMAVVSLCVAAIFLFFLNILATGEIRTAQLDLTENKLFTLSQGTKEVVKAIDEPLTFRFYYS' A
#
# COMPACT_ATOMS: atom_id res chain seq x y z
N MET A 1 -26.77 16.91 -2.84
CA MET A 1 -27.12 15.62 -3.47
C MET A 1 -28.22 15.72 -4.55
N ASN A 2 -28.86 16.89 -4.78
CA ASN A 2 -29.94 17.02 -5.77
C ASN A 2 -29.51 17.12 -7.25
N LYS A 3 -28.21 17.35 -7.53
CA LYS A 3 -27.74 17.54 -8.92
C LYS A 3 -27.75 16.24 -9.73
N LEU A 4 -27.57 15.08 -9.09
CA LEU A 4 -27.55 13.77 -9.76
C LEU A 4 -28.94 13.39 -10.31
N HIS A 5 -30.01 13.78 -9.62
CA HIS A 5 -31.39 13.46 -10.01
C HIS A 5 -31.87 14.22 -11.25
N ASN A 6 -31.22 15.35 -11.58
CA ASN A 6 -31.58 16.20 -12.72
C ASN A 6 -30.69 15.95 -13.95
N LEU A 7 -29.82 14.94 -13.93
CA LEU A 7 -28.99 14.58 -15.07
C LEU A 7 -29.78 13.73 -16.06
N ASP A 8 -29.65 14.03 -17.35
CA ASP A 8 -30.26 13.19 -18.37
C ASP A 8 -29.53 11.83 -18.49
N ARG A 9 -30.15 10.88 -19.22
CA ARG A 9 -29.62 9.53 -19.39
C ARG A 9 -28.22 9.50 -20.03
N LYS A 10 -27.91 10.47 -20.91
CA LYS A 10 -26.61 10.55 -21.60
C LYS A 10 -25.53 11.08 -20.66
N GLN A 11 -25.83 12.09 -19.86
CA GLN A 11 -24.95 12.63 -18.83
C GLN A 11 -24.63 11.56 -17.78
N MET A 12 -25.64 10.82 -17.33
CA MET A 12 -25.46 9.69 -16.40
C MET A 12 -24.57 8.60 -16.97
N ALA A 13 -24.73 8.26 -18.26
CA ALA A 13 -23.88 7.28 -18.94
C ALA A 13 -22.41 7.73 -19.01
N VAL A 14 -22.16 9.00 -19.35
CA VAL A 14 -20.80 9.57 -19.41
C VAL A 14 -20.16 9.59 -18.03
N VAL A 15 -20.87 10.08 -17.00
CA VAL A 15 -20.36 10.11 -15.63
C VAL A 15 -20.03 8.70 -15.14
N SER A 16 -20.91 7.73 -15.40
CA SER A 16 -20.69 6.33 -15.02
C SER A 16 -19.45 5.75 -15.71
N LEU A 17 -19.24 6.05 -16.99
CA LEU A 17 -18.08 5.59 -17.73
C LEU A 17 -16.77 6.23 -17.21
N CYS A 18 -16.79 7.52 -16.91
CA CYS A 18 -15.65 8.20 -16.30
C CYS A 18 -15.30 7.61 -14.93
N VAL A 19 -16.30 7.38 -14.07
CA VAL A 19 -16.11 6.75 -12.76
C VAL A 19 -15.55 5.34 -12.92
N ALA A 20 -16.08 4.54 -13.86
CA ALA A 20 -15.58 3.20 -14.13
C ALA A 20 -14.13 3.21 -14.62
N ALA A 21 -13.76 4.14 -15.50
CA ALA A 21 -12.38 4.28 -15.99
C ALA A 21 -11.42 4.68 -14.86
N ILE A 22 -11.81 5.64 -14.02
CA ILE A 22 -11.03 6.05 -12.85
C ILE A 22 -10.87 4.87 -11.89
N PHE A 23 -11.97 4.17 -11.58
CA PHE A 23 -11.95 3.00 -10.70
C PHE A 23 -11.02 1.91 -11.25
N LEU A 24 -11.12 1.59 -12.55
CA LEU A 24 -10.27 0.59 -13.19
C LEU A 24 -8.79 0.99 -13.12
N PHE A 25 -8.46 2.27 -13.35
CA PHE A 25 -7.10 2.78 -13.23
C PHE A 25 -6.53 2.59 -11.81
N PHE A 26 -7.28 3.00 -10.79
CA PHE A 26 -6.86 2.80 -9.40
C PHE A 26 -6.79 1.33 -9.01
N LEU A 27 -7.75 0.50 -9.46
CA LEU A 27 -7.73 -0.94 -9.22
C LEU A 27 -6.51 -1.58 -9.88
N ASN A 28 -6.13 -1.14 -11.08
CA ASN A 28 -4.95 -1.62 -11.76
C ASN A 28 -3.68 -1.25 -10.98
N ILE A 29 -3.55 0.01 -10.53
CA ILE A 29 -2.43 0.44 -9.68
C ILE A 29 -2.36 -0.36 -8.39
N LEU A 30 -3.49 -0.62 -7.73
CA LEU A 30 -3.52 -1.44 -6.50
C LEU A 30 -3.16 -2.90 -6.78
N ALA A 31 -3.58 -3.45 -7.91
CA ALA A 31 -3.28 -4.82 -8.32
C ALA A 31 -1.82 -5.01 -8.73
N THR A 32 -1.19 -3.99 -9.30
CA THR A 32 0.23 -4.00 -9.70
C THR A 32 1.16 -3.40 -8.66
N GLY A 33 0.63 -2.72 -7.64
CA GLY A 33 1.39 -1.97 -6.64
C GLY A 33 1.68 -2.72 -5.34
N GLU A 34 2.34 -1.98 -4.44
CA GLU A 34 2.89 -2.25 -3.10
C GLU A 34 2.23 -3.35 -2.23
N ILE A 35 0.96 -3.69 -2.43
CA ILE A 35 0.27 -4.75 -1.66
C ILE A 35 0.93 -6.12 -1.89
N ARG A 36 1.48 -6.37 -3.09
CA ARG A 36 2.21 -7.62 -3.38
C ARG A 36 3.59 -7.69 -2.72
N THR A 37 4.22 -6.56 -2.42
CA THR A 37 5.58 -6.49 -1.86
C THR A 37 5.59 -6.27 -0.36
N ALA A 38 4.43 -6.05 0.26
CA ALA A 38 4.30 -5.96 1.71
C ALA A 38 4.71 -7.28 2.38
N GLN A 39 5.96 -7.35 2.85
CA GLN A 39 6.49 -8.47 3.62
C GLN A 39 6.07 -8.32 5.09
N LEU A 40 4.89 -8.84 5.40
CA LEU A 40 4.41 -8.94 6.78
C LEU A 40 4.89 -10.26 7.39
N ASP A 41 5.61 -10.19 8.50
CA ASP A 41 5.93 -11.38 9.30
C ASP A 41 4.68 -11.83 10.07
N LEU A 42 4.05 -12.90 9.59
CA LEU A 42 2.85 -13.51 10.17
C LEU A 42 3.20 -14.70 11.09
N THR A 43 4.48 -14.93 11.38
CA THR A 43 4.87 -15.99 12.32
C THR A 43 4.52 -15.57 13.76
N GLU A 44 4.00 -16.51 14.55
CA GLU A 44 3.58 -16.27 15.94
C GLU A 44 4.69 -15.61 16.77
N ASN A 45 5.93 -16.03 16.55
CA ASN A 45 7.10 -15.56 17.28
C ASN A 45 7.91 -14.49 16.52
N LYS A 46 7.39 -13.97 15.41
CA LYS A 46 8.04 -12.95 14.56
C LYS A 46 9.50 -13.30 14.19
N LEU A 47 9.71 -14.55 13.74
CA LEU A 47 11.01 -15.15 13.43
C LEU A 47 11.80 -14.39 12.35
N PHE A 48 11.13 -13.57 11.54
CA PHE A 48 11.73 -12.75 10.49
C PHE A 48 11.80 -11.27 10.86
N THR A 49 11.54 -10.92 12.12
CA THR A 49 11.77 -9.57 12.66
C THR A 49 12.92 -9.56 13.67
N LEU A 50 13.49 -8.37 13.89
CA LEU A 50 14.52 -8.20 14.92
C LEU A 50 13.94 -8.44 16.31
N SER A 51 14.55 -9.38 17.05
CA SER A 51 14.25 -9.62 18.45
C SER A 51 14.50 -8.38 19.31
N GLN A 52 13.88 -8.33 20.49
CA GLN A 52 14.07 -7.23 21.42
C GLN A 52 15.54 -7.10 21.87
N GLY A 53 16.20 -8.22 22.18
CA GLY A 53 17.63 -8.22 22.55
C GLY A 53 18.54 -7.74 21.41
N THR A 54 18.24 -8.11 20.16
CA THR A 54 18.98 -7.60 19.00
C THR A 54 18.85 -6.09 18.88
N LYS A 55 17.65 -5.53 19.09
CA LYS A 55 17.44 -4.08 19.06
C LYS A 55 18.21 -3.37 20.16
N GLU A 56 18.30 -3.97 21.34
CA GLU A 56 19.06 -3.40 22.48
C GLU A 56 20.56 -3.39 22.21
N VAL A 57 21.12 -4.47 21.66
CA VAL A 57 22.52 -4.52 21.25
C VAL A 57 22.82 -3.47 20.19
N VAL A 58 21.99 -3.37 19.14
CA VAL A 58 22.15 -2.38 18.07
C VAL A 58 22.11 -0.95 18.61
N LYS A 59 21.26 -0.68 19.61
CA LYS A 59 21.16 0.64 20.26
C LYS A 59 22.38 1.01 21.11
N ALA A 60 23.12 0.02 21.60
CA ALA A 60 24.30 0.23 22.44
C ALA A 60 25.58 0.52 21.62
N ILE A 61 25.48 0.50 20.28
CA ILE A 61 26.61 0.79 19.39
C ILE A 61 26.70 2.31 19.20
N ASP A 62 27.81 2.90 19.66
CA ASP A 62 28.06 4.35 19.57
C ASP A 62 28.58 4.81 18.19
N GLU A 63 29.02 3.87 17.35
CA GLU A 63 29.49 4.16 16.00
C GLU A 63 28.33 4.22 14.97
N PRO A 64 28.45 5.04 13.92
CA PRO A 64 27.42 5.16 12.90
C PRO A 64 27.23 3.85 12.11
N LEU A 65 26.02 3.31 12.16
CA LEU A 65 25.65 2.09 11.45
C LEU A 65 25.17 2.39 10.02
N THR A 66 25.71 1.67 9.04
CA THR A 66 25.22 1.71 7.66
C THR A 66 24.24 0.56 7.41
N PHE A 67 22.96 0.88 7.27
CA PHE A 67 21.95 -0.10 6.86
C PHE A 67 21.88 -0.20 5.34
N ARG A 68 22.17 -1.40 4.81
CA ARG A 68 22.02 -1.68 3.38
C ARG A 68 20.77 -2.52 3.15
N PHE A 69 19.79 -1.92 2.51
CA PHE A 69 18.56 -2.59 2.11
C PHE A 69 18.72 -3.16 0.70
N TYR A 70 18.21 -4.37 0.48
CA TYR A 70 18.20 -5.02 -0.81
C TYR A 70 16.74 -5.22 -1.25
N TYR A 71 16.49 -4.98 -2.53
CA TYR A 71 15.20 -5.18 -3.18
C TYR A 71 15.46 -5.85 -4.53
N SER A 72 14.64 -6.85 -4.88
CA SER A 72 14.76 -7.66 -6.09
C SER A 72 13.48 -7.57 -6.91
#